data_AF-A0A538TNX4-F1
#
_entry.id   AF-A0A538TNX4-F1
#
_cell.length_a   1.000
_cell.length_b   1.000
_cell.length_c   1.000
_cell.angle_alpha   90.00
_cell.angle_beta   90.00
_cell.angle_gamma   90.00
#
_symmetry.space_group_name_H-M   'P 1'
#
loop_
_entity.id
_entity.type
_entity.pdbx_description
1 polymer ?
#
loop_
_entity_poly.entity_id
_entity_poly.type
_entity_poly.pdbx_seq_one_letter_code
_entity_poly.pdbx_strand_id
1 'polypeptide(L)'
;MTRCPEREKVQLLLDGDLSAAEAHAFRVHLEGCDACGAEARAYSFLFGTLGALRVQDPGPVFTERILDRVLPSRLRRRIVTAVGWAYTAVSAISTYLFVSWIARAETHVWLAGRLGQAYLSVVQAGLFVVHSLMFSWLRLLHGWEVAGAMMERLAPLVRALALPLSQPAIASVLVSATLACAAVFWWMRPRRGAPGEVRHVALLGF
;
A
#
# COMPACT_ATOMS: atom_id res chain seq x y z
N MET A 1 24.82 29.33 52.75
CA MET A 1 24.79 28.47 51.54
C MET A 1 23.38 28.53 50.98
N THR A 2 23.18 29.32 49.92
CA THR A 2 21.88 29.48 49.24
C THR A 2 21.59 28.22 48.44
N ARG A 3 20.46 27.55 48.73
CA ARG A 3 19.99 26.41 47.92
C ARG A 3 19.44 26.94 46.60
N CYS A 4 19.85 26.36 45.48
CA CYS A 4 19.25 26.66 44.18
C CYS A 4 17.81 26.12 44.16
N PRO A 5 16.80 26.91 43.77
CA PRO A 5 15.40 26.45 43.75
C PRO A 5 15.16 25.34 42.73
N GLU A 6 15.99 25.22 41.70
CA GLU A 6 15.85 24.21 40.65
C GLU A 6 16.53 22.87 40.98
N ARG A 7 17.02 22.70 42.21
CA ARG A 7 17.76 21.50 42.62
C ARG A 7 16.94 20.20 42.48
N GLU A 8 15.64 20.24 42.73
CA GLU A 8 14.76 19.07 42.59
C GLU A 8 14.69 18.55 41.16
N LYS A 9 14.92 19.41 40.15
CA LYS A 9 14.95 19.01 38.73
C LYS A 9 16.15 18.14 38.39
N VAL A 10 17.19 18.05 39.24
CA VAL A 10 18.30 17.12 39.04
C VAL A 10 17.82 15.67 39.04
N GLN A 11 16.93 15.30 39.98
CA GLN A 11 16.38 13.94 40.04
C GLN A 11 15.45 13.66 38.87
N LEU A 12 14.53 14.58 38.57
CA LEU A 12 13.61 14.47 37.44
C LEU A 12 14.34 14.33 36.10
N LEU A 13 15.47 15.01 35.91
CA LEU A 13 16.32 14.86 34.72
C LEU A 13 16.91 13.45 34.61
N LEU A 14 17.33 12.86 35.74
CA LEU A 14 17.98 11.55 35.79
C LEU A 14 16.99 10.40 35.65
N ASP A 15 15.79 10.54 36.21
CA ASP A 15 14.69 9.58 36.09
C ASP A 15 14.03 9.62 34.70
N GLY A 16 14.26 10.70 33.94
CA GLY A 16 13.69 10.89 32.60
C GLY A 16 12.27 11.46 32.61
N ASP A 17 11.86 12.06 33.73
CA ASP A 17 10.50 12.59 33.94
C ASP A 17 10.32 14.04 33.44
N LEU A 18 11.40 14.71 33.03
CA LEU A 18 11.31 16.04 32.41
C LEU A 18 10.91 15.94 30.93
N SER A 19 10.06 16.86 30.47
CA SER A 19 9.81 17.00 29.02
C SER A 19 11.10 17.40 28.28
N ALA A 20 11.16 17.15 26.97
CA ALA A 20 12.36 17.44 26.18
C ALA A 20 12.80 18.92 26.25
N ALA A 21 11.82 19.84 26.29
CA ALA A 21 12.08 21.28 26.41
C ALA A 21 12.65 21.65 27.79
N GLU A 22 12.07 21.11 28.86
CA GLU A 22 12.53 21.34 30.23
C GLU A 22 13.89 20.72 30.49
N ALA A 23 14.13 19.51 29.99
CA ALA A 23 15.42 18.85 30.09
C ALA A 23 16.52 19.62 29.34
N HIS A 24 16.20 20.28 28.22
CA HIS A 24 17.15 21.14 27.52
C HIS A 24 17.45 22.42 28.30
N ALA A 25 16.40 23.13 28.75
CA ALA A 25 16.56 24.34 29.55
C ALA A 25 17.33 24.08 30.86
N PHE A 26 17.06 22.95 31.52
CA PHE A 26 17.74 22.58 32.75
C PHE A 26 19.19 22.16 32.50
N ARG A 27 19.52 21.54 31.35
CA ARG A 27 20.92 21.29 30.97
C ARG A 27 21.72 22.59 30.81
N VAL A 28 21.12 23.63 30.22
CA VAL A 28 21.74 24.97 30.17
C VAL A 28 21.96 25.52 31.58
N HIS A 29 21.02 25.32 32.50
CA HIS A 29 21.20 25.70 33.91
C HIS A 29 22.38 24.97 34.58
N LEU A 30 22.60 23.68 34.29
CA LEU A 30 23.72 22.92 34.84
C LEU A 30 25.10 23.47 34.43
N GLU A 31 25.19 24.12 33.27
CA GLU A 31 26.41 24.80 32.82
C GLU A 31 26.66 26.11 33.59
N GLY A 32 25.60 26.77 34.06
CA GLY A 32 25.67 28.03 34.80
C GLY A 32 25.65 27.92 36.33
N CYS A 33 25.30 26.75 36.88
CA CYS A 33 25.20 26.53 38.33
C CYS A 33 26.10 25.38 38.80
N ASP A 34 27.23 25.72 39.42
CA ASP A 34 28.21 24.73 39.90
C ASP A 34 27.63 23.71 40.89
N ALA A 35 26.72 24.14 41.76
CA ALA A 35 26.11 23.27 42.75
C ALA A 35 25.25 22.16 42.10
N CYS A 36 24.34 22.55 41.20
CA CYS A 36 23.49 21.62 40.46
C CYS A 36 24.32 20.75 39.50
N GLY A 37 25.32 21.34 38.83
CA GLY A 37 26.22 20.62 37.94
C GLY A 37 27.07 19.56 38.66
N ALA A 38 27.59 19.87 39.85
CA ALA A 38 28.33 18.90 40.66
C ALA A 38 27.45 17.74 41.14
N GLU A 39 26.22 18.04 41.57
CA GLU A 39 25.26 17.03 42.01
C GLU A 39 24.82 16.10 40.86
N ALA A 40 24.49 16.66 39.69
CA ALA A 40 24.16 15.88 38.51
C ALA A 40 25.30 14.94 38.10
N ARG A 41 26.56 15.43 38.08
CA ARG A 41 27.74 14.60 37.79
C ARG A 41 27.93 13.48 38.80
N ALA A 42 27.75 13.76 40.09
CA ALA A 42 27.88 12.76 41.15
C ALA A 42 26.85 11.64 40.99
N TYR A 43 25.58 11.99 40.72
CA TYR A 43 24.54 11.00 40.49
C TYR A 43 24.74 10.23 39.18
N SER A 44 25.10 10.89 38.07
CA SER A 44 25.39 10.18 36.82
C SER A 44 26.55 9.20 36.97
N PHE A 45 27.58 9.55 37.73
CA PHE A 45 28.68 8.64 38.05
C PHE A 45 28.20 7.44 38.90
N LEU A 46 27.39 7.68 39.93
CA LEU A 46 26.81 6.62 40.75
C LEU A 46 25.94 5.67 39.94
N PHE A 47 25.01 6.20 39.14
CA PHE A 47 24.13 5.39 38.29
C PHE A 47 24.89 4.64 37.20
N GLY A 48 25.94 5.25 36.62
CA GLY A 48 26.84 4.56 35.70
C GLY A 48 27.56 3.39 36.37
N THR A 49 28.00 3.57 37.61
CA THR A 49 28.62 2.50 38.41
C THR A 49 27.62 1.40 38.73
N LEU A 50 26.40 1.76 39.16
CA LEU A 50 25.33 0.81 39.45
C LEU A 50 24.87 0.03 38.21
N GLY A 51 24.75 0.68 37.06
CA GLY A 51 24.39 0.06 35.80
C GLY A 51 25.46 -0.88 35.24
N ALA A 52 26.72 -0.68 35.64
CA ALA A 52 27.82 -1.58 35.28
C ALA A 52 27.85 -2.87 36.11
N LEU A 53 27.09 -2.95 37.22
CA LEU A 53 26.96 -4.20 37.96
C LEU A 53 26.22 -5.22 37.09
N ARG A 54 26.67 -6.48 37.15
CA ARG A 54 25.96 -7.60 36.53
C ARG A 54 24.57 -7.71 37.15
N VAL A 55 23.55 -7.36 36.37
CA VAL A 55 22.17 -7.71 36.67
C VAL A 55 22.09 -9.23 36.70
N GLN A 56 21.83 -9.79 37.88
CA GLN A 56 21.51 -11.20 37.99
C GLN A 56 20.12 -11.40 37.42
N ASP A 57 20.01 -12.17 36.34
CA ASP A 57 18.73 -12.63 35.83
C ASP A 57 18.18 -13.67 36.82
N PRO A 58 17.07 -13.38 37.52
CA PRO A 58 16.52 -14.29 38.52
C PRO A 58 15.88 -15.55 37.90
N GLY A 59 15.98 -15.71 36.58
CA GLY A 59 15.54 -16.90 35.86
C GLY A 59 14.02 -16.94 35.69
N PRO A 60 13.51 -17.82 34.80
CA PRO A 60 12.10 -17.81 34.39
C PRO A 60 11.12 -18.10 35.54
N VAL A 61 11.57 -18.84 36.56
CA VAL A 61 10.74 -19.25 37.70
C VAL A 61 10.43 -18.10 38.66
N PHE A 62 11.28 -17.07 38.70
CA PHE A 62 11.09 -15.95 39.62
C PHE A 62 9.83 -15.14 39.29
N THR A 63 9.63 -14.85 38.00
CA THR A 63 8.43 -14.16 37.51
C THR A 63 7.17 -14.94 37.84
N GLU A 64 7.18 -16.26 37.64
CA GLU A 64 6.05 -17.13 38.00
C GLU A 64 5.73 -17.07 39.50
N ARG A 65 6.76 -17.12 40.37
CA ARG A 65 6.57 -17.02 41.83
C ARG A 65 6.03 -15.66 42.27
N ILE A 66 6.49 -14.57 41.65
CA ILE A 66 5.96 -13.24 41.95
C ILE A 66 4.51 -13.15 41.49
N LEU A 67 4.20 -13.59 40.27
CA LEU A 67 2.85 -13.54 39.75
C LEU A 67 1.90 -14.40 40.59
N ASP A 68 2.33 -15.58 41.05
CA ASP A 68 1.54 -16.44 41.93
C ASP A 68 1.30 -15.82 43.32
N ARG A 69 2.21 -14.94 43.77
CA ARG A 69 2.09 -14.27 45.07
C ARG A 69 1.31 -12.96 45.00
N VAL A 70 1.46 -12.20 43.91
CA VAL A 70 0.85 -10.88 43.71
C VAL A 70 -0.55 -10.99 43.12
N LEU A 71 -0.82 -11.96 42.24
CA LEU A 71 -2.18 -12.25 41.83
C LEU A 71 -2.86 -13.13 42.90
N PRO A 72 -4.09 -12.81 43.31
CA PRO A 72 -4.89 -13.73 44.12
C PRO A 72 -5.15 -15.01 43.32
N SER A 73 -4.33 -16.04 43.56
CA SER A 73 -4.32 -17.33 42.85
C SER A 73 -5.70 -17.99 42.73
N ARG A 74 -6.60 -17.71 43.69
CA ARG A 74 -7.98 -18.20 43.71
C ARG A 74 -8.88 -17.58 42.62
N LEU A 75 -8.70 -16.29 42.32
CA LEU A 75 -9.49 -15.61 41.28
C LEU A 75 -9.05 -16.06 39.88
N ARG A 76 -7.73 -16.15 39.66
CA ARG A 76 -7.18 -16.63 38.38
C ARG A 76 -7.66 -18.04 38.06
N ARG A 77 -7.62 -18.96 39.03
CA ARG A 77 -8.05 -20.35 38.79
C ARG A 77 -9.53 -20.45 38.44
N ARG A 78 -10.41 -19.74 39.16
CA ARG A 78 -11.86 -19.74 38.88
C ARG A 78 -12.19 -19.13 37.51
N ILE A 79 -11.57 -17.99 37.18
CA ILE A 79 -11.79 -17.31 35.90
C ILE A 79 -11.30 -18.18 34.74
N VAL A 80 -10.09 -18.74 34.83
CA VAL A 80 -9.55 -19.62 33.78
C VAL A 80 -10.43 -20.86 33.58
N THR A 81 -10.88 -21.50 34.67
CA THR A 81 -11.81 -22.64 34.54
C THR A 81 -13.14 -22.23 33.93
N ALA A 82 -13.71 -21.09 34.34
CA ALA A 82 -14.99 -20.61 33.83
C ALA A 82 -14.91 -20.27 32.33
N VAL A 83 -13.83 -19.60 31.90
CA VAL A 83 -13.57 -19.30 30.49
C VAL A 83 -13.36 -20.59 29.69
N GLY A 84 -12.64 -21.56 30.25
CA GLY A 84 -12.46 -22.88 29.64
C GLY A 84 -13.80 -23.59 29.39
N TRP A 85 -14.67 -23.64 30.39
CA TRP A 85 -16.02 -24.24 30.27
C TRP A 85 -16.93 -23.48 29.30
N ALA A 86 -16.87 -22.14 29.30
CA ALA A 86 -17.62 -21.33 28.36
C ALA A 86 -17.18 -21.62 26.91
N TYR A 87 -15.87 -21.69 26.67
CA TYR A 87 -15.33 -21.98 25.34
C TYR A 87 -15.74 -23.36 24.84
N THR A 88 -15.63 -24.40 25.69
CA THR A 88 -16.04 -25.76 25.29
C THR A 88 -17.54 -25.85 25.04
N ALA A 89 -18.37 -25.19 25.86
CA ALA A 89 -19.81 -25.14 25.64
C ALA A 89 -20.18 -24.45 24.32
N VAL A 90 -19.60 -23.26 24.04
CA VAL A 90 -19.84 -22.52 22.81
C VAL A 90 -19.41 -23.32 21.58
N SER A 91 -18.24 -23.95 21.63
CA SER A 91 -17.73 -24.79 20.54
C SER A 91 -18.64 -26.00 20.29
N ALA A 92 -19.09 -26.68 21.35
CA ALA A 92 -20.00 -27.81 21.24
C ALA A 92 -21.36 -27.41 20.66
N ILE A 93 -21.94 -26.29 21.13
CA ILE A 93 -23.21 -25.74 20.62
C ILE A 93 -23.07 -25.36 19.14
N SER A 94 -21.99 -24.67 18.78
CA SER A 94 -21.74 -24.27 17.39
C SER A 94 -21.62 -25.48 16.47
N THR A 95 -20.86 -26.50 16.88
CA THR A 95 -20.69 -27.74 16.12
C THR A 95 -22.02 -28.48 15.97
N TYR A 96 -22.79 -28.58 17.05
CA TYR A 96 -24.11 -29.21 17.03
C TYR A 96 -25.09 -28.50 16.09
N LEU A 97 -25.15 -27.16 16.14
CA LEU A 97 -26.00 -26.38 15.24
C LEU A 97 -25.59 -26.54 13.79
N PHE A 98 -24.30 -26.55 13.48
CA PHE A 98 -23.80 -26.74 12.12
C PHE A 98 -24.16 -28.12 11.55
N VAL A 99 -23.92 -29.18 12.33
CA VAL A 99 -24.26 -30.56 11.93
C VAL A 99 -25.78 -30.73 11.80
N SER A 100 -26.55 -30.19 12.75
CA SER A 100 -28.01 -30.21 12.71
C SER A 100 -28.56 -29.47 11.49
N TRP A 101 -27.96 -28.33 11.13
CA TRP A 101 -28.33 -27.60 9.92
C TRP A 101 -28.03 -28.38 8.65
N ILE A 102 -26.86 -29.01 8.54
CA ILE A 102 -26.51 -29.85 7.38
C ILE A 102 -27.40 -31.09 7.27
N ALA A 103 -27.76 -31.73 8.38
CA ALA A 103 -28.55 -32.96 8.38
C ALA A 103 -30.04 -32.75 7.98
N ARG A 104 -30.52 -31.50 7.91
CA ARG A 104 -31.90 -31.20 7.51
C ARG A 104 -32.09 -31.39 6.01
N ALA A 105 -33.09 -32.17 5.59
CA ALA A 105 -33.39 -32.39 4.17
C ALA A 105 -33.63 -31.08 3.38
N GLU A 106 -34.19 -30.05 4.03
CA GLU A 106 -34.43 -28.73 3.44
C GLU A 106 -33.12 -28.03 3.00
N THR A 107 -32.02 -28.23 3.72
CA THR A 107 -30.73 -27.60 3.38
C THR A 107 -30.08 -28.28 2.18
N HIS A 108 -30.23 -29.59 2.05
CA HIS A 108 -29.80 -30.33 0.86
C HIS A 108 -30.54 -29.86 -0.41
N VAL A 109 -31.86 -29.65 -0.33
CA VAL A 109 -32.66 -29.13 -1.46
C VAL A 109 -32.24 -27.70 -1.81
N TRP A 110 -32.04 -26.84 -0.80
CA TRP A 110 -31.56 -25.47 -1.02
C TRP A 110 -30.15 -25.43 -1.64
N LEU A 111 -29.22 -26.25 -1.14
CA LEU A 111 -27.85 -26.38 -1.67
C LEU A 111 -27.85 -26.90 -3.10
N ALA A 112 -28.64 -27.94 -3.39
CA ALA A 112 -28.78 -28.49 -4.74
C ALA A 112 -29.35 -27.44 -5.71
N GLY A 113 -30.36 -26.67 -5.28
CA GLY A 113 -30.90 -25.55 -6.06
C GLY A 113 -29.84 -24.48 -6.36
N ARG A 114 -29.05 -24.08 -5.35
CA ARG A 114 -28.04 -23.03 -5.50
C ARG A 114 -26.84 -23.48 -6.34
N LEU A 115 -26.39 -24.72 -6.18
CA LEU A 115 -25.37 -25.32 -7.05
C LEU A 115 -25.87 -25.48 -8.48
N GLY A 116 -27.14 -25.86 -8.67
CA GLY A 116 -27.76 -25.93 -9.98
C GLY A 116 -27.77 -24.56 -10.69
N GLN A 117 -28.12 -23.49 -9.98
CA GLN A 117 -28.06 -22.12 -10.53
C GLN A 117 -26.63 -21.68 -10.88
N ALA A 118 -25.65 -22.01 -10.04
CA ALA A 118 -24.24 -21.71 -10.31
C ALA A 118 -23.72 -22.49 -11.54
N TYR A 119 -24.10 -23.76 -11.69
CA TYR A 119 -23.73 -24.55 -12.86
C TYR A 119 -24.34 -23.96 -14.13
N LEU A 120 -25.63 -23.61 -14.10
CA LEU A 120 -26.31 -23.00 -15.24
C LEU A 120 -25.69 -21.66 -15.63
N SER A 121 -25.31 -20.81 -14.67
CA SER A 121 -24.67 -19.52 -14.98
C SER A 121 -23.28 -19.71 -15.60
N VAL A 122 -22.51 -20.70 -15.15
CA VAL A 122 -21.22 -21.06 -15.76
C VAL A 122 -21.40 -21.57 -17.20
N VAL A 123 -22.36 -22.46 -17.43
CA VAL A 123 -22.66 -22.98 -18.78
C VAL A 123 -23.14 -21.85 -19.69
N GLN A 124 -24.01 -20.96 -19.22
CA GLN A 124 -24.49 -19.80 -19.98
C GLN A 124 -23.35 -18.83 -20.32
N ALA A 125 -22.46 -18.55 -19.37
CA ALA A 125 -21.28 -17.72 -19.62
C ALA A 125 -20.34 -18.38 -20.66
N GLY A 126 -20.13 -19.69 -20.57
CA GLY A 126 -19.35 -20.44 -21.56
C GLY A 126 -19.95 -20.37 -22.96
N LEU A 127 -21.26 -20.60 -23.09
CA LEU A 127 -21.96 -20.49 -24.37
C LEU A 127 -21.91 -19.06 -24.92
N PHE A 128 -22.03 -18.05 -24.08
CA PHE A 128 -21.89 -16.64 -24.48
C PHE A 128 -20.51 -16.34 -25.05
N VAL A 129 -19.44 -16.83 -24.42
CA VAL A 129 -18.07 -16.67 -24.90
C VAL A 129 -17.88 -17.34 -26.27
N VAL A 130 -18.36 -18.58 -26.43
CA VAL A 130 -18.30 -19.30 -27.72
C VAL A 130 -19.07 -18.55 -28.81
N HIS A 131 -20.27 -18.07 -28.49
CA HIS A 131 -21.09 -17.31 -29.42
C HIS A 131 -20.42 -15.99 -29.83
N SER A 132 -19.83 -15.27 -28.87
CA SER A 132 -19.08 -14.03 -29.11
C SER A 132 -17.86 -14.24 -29.99
N LEU A 133 -17.09 -15.31 -29.73
CA LEU A 133 -15.94 -15.72 -30.56
C LEU A 133 -16.38 -16.05 -31.98
N MET A 134 -17.46 -16.80 -32.15
CA MET A 134 -17.98 -17.16 -33.46
C MET A 134 -18.48 -15.94 -34.24
N PHE A 135 -19.18 -15.01 -33.58
CA PHE A 135 -19.61 -13.75 -34.20
C PHE A 135 -18.43 -12.85 -34.57
N SER A 136 -17.41 -12.79 -33.72
CA SER A 136 -16.18 -12.03 -34.00
C SER A 136 -15.45 -12.61 -35.20
N TRP A 137 -15.34 -13.94 -35.28
CA TRP A 137 -14.76 -14.65 -36.41
C TRP A 137 -15.51 -14.40 -37.72
N LEU A 138 -16.83 -14.52 -37.71
CA LEU A 138 -17.67 -14.24 -38.88
C LEU A 138 -17.57 -12.77 -39.34
N ARG A 139 -17.49 -11.82 -38.41
CA ARG A 139 -17.27 -10.41 -38.71
C ARG A 139 -15.89 -10.15 -39.31
N LEU A 140 -14.87 -10.86 -38.85
CA LEU A 140 -13.51 -10.75 -39.41
C LEU A 140 -13.50 -11.23 -40.87
N LEU A 141 -14.16 -12.36 -41.16
CA LEU A 141 -14.30 -12.90 -42.51
C LEU A 141 -15.08 -11.95 -43.44
N HIS A 142 -16.25 -11.47 -43.00
CA HIS A 142 -17.04 -10.49 -43.79
C HIS A 142 -16.30 -9.16 -43.97
N GLY A 143 -15.60 -8.70 -42.93
CA GLY A 143 -14.76 -7.50 -43.00
C GLY A 143 -13.65 -7.64 -44.04
N TRP A 144 -13.12 -8.85 -44.23
CA TRP A 144 -12.11 -9.13 -45.24
C TRP A 144 -12.65 -9.04 -46.67
N GLU A 145 -13.86 -9.53 -46.92
CA GLU A 145 -14.51 -9.40 -48.23
C GLU A 145 -14.83 -7.94 -48.57
N VAL A 146 -15.35 -7.19 -47.60
CA VAL A 146 -15.62 -5.75 -47.77
C VAL A 146 -14.32 -4.96 -47.98
N ALA A 147 -13.24 -5.31 -47.25
CA ALA A 147 -11.93 -4.71 -47.44
C ALA A 147 -11.37 -5.01 -48.84
N GLY A 148 -11.54 -6.23 -49.35
CA GLY A 148 -11.19 -6.62 -50.72
C GLY A 148 -11.95 -5.79 -51.76
N ALA A 149 -13.27 -5.70 -51.64
CA ALA A 149 -14.11 -4.92 -52.55
C ALA A 149 -13.78 -3.41 -52.50
N MET A 150 -13.45 -2.88 -51.32
CA MET A 150 -13.01 -1.49 -51.17
C MET A 150 -11.64 -1.26 -51.80
N MET A 151 -10.71 -2.21 -51.67
CA MET A 151 -9.39 -2.16 -52.29
C MET A 151 -9.49 -2.18 -53.82
N GLU A 152 -10.40 -2.95 -54.39
CA GLU A 152 -10.67 -2.95 -55.84
C GLU A 152 -11.23 -1.61 -56.32
N ARG A 153 -12.11 -0.96 -55.54
CA ARG A 153 -12.62 0.39 -55.87
C ARG A 153 -11.56 1.47 -55.73
N LEU A 154 -10.59 1.29 -54.85
CA LEU A 154 -9.45 2.20 -54.68
C LEU A 154 -8.33 1.94 -55.69
N ALA A 155 -8.25 0.75 -56.29
CA ALA A 155 -7.26 0.41 -57.31
C ALA A 155 -7.16 1.42 -58.47
N PRO A 156 -8.26 1.93 -59.07
CA PRO A 156 -8.17 2.95 -60.11
C PRO A 156 -7.63 4.30 -59.59
N LEU A 157 -7.96 4.71 -58.36
CA LEU A 157 -7.40 5.92 -57.74
C LEU A 157 -5.90 5.77 -57.50
N VAL A 158 -5.47 4.61 -56.98
CA VAL A 158 -4.06 4.31 -56.77
C VAL A 158 -3.30 4.28 -58.10
N ARG A 159 -3.86 3.68 -59.16
CA ARG A 159 -3.26 3.70 -60.52
C ARG A 159 -3.23 5.11 -61.11
N ALA A 160 -4.30 5.90 -60.93
CA ALA A 160 -4.38 7.28 -61.39
C ALA A 160 -3.40 8.21 -60.64
N LEU A 161 -3.09 7.93 -59.37
CA LEU A 161 -2.01 8.61 -58.63
C LEU A 161 -0.61 8.10 -58.99
N ALA A 162 -0.46 6.83 -59.36
CA ALA A 162 0.82 6.26 -59.77
C ALA A 162 1.28 6.77 -61.14
N LEU A 163 0.35 7.05 -62.06
CA LEU A 163 0.62 7.62 -63.39
C LEU A 163 1.39 8.96 -63.36
N PRO A 164 0.98 10.00 -62.60
CA PRO A 164 1.74 11.23 -62.48
C PRO A 164 3.06 11.05 -61.72
N LEU A 165 3.13 10.11 -60.75
CA LEU A 165 4.40 9.79 -60.08
C LEU A 165 5.42 9.09 -61.00
N SER A 166 4.96 8.41 -62.07
CA SER A 166 5.84 7.77 -63.06
C SER A 166 6.50 8.77 -64.03
N GLN A 167 6.03 10.02 -64.08
CA GLN A 167 6.67 11.07 -64.87
C GLN A 167 7.84 11.68 -64.07
N PRO A 168 9.10 11.59 -64.56
CA PRO A 168 10.27 12.03 -63.80
C PRO A 168 10.24 13.53 -63.46
N ALA A 169 9.58 14.34 -64.30
CA ALA A 169 9.41 15.77 -64.07
C ALA A 169 8.54 16.04 -62.83
N ILE A 170 7.38 15.40 -62.71
CA ILE A 170 6.44 15.61 -61.59
C ILE A 170 7.03 15.04 -60.29
N ALA A 171 7.70 13.89 -60.37
CA ALA A 171 8.40 13.32 -59.22
C ALA A 171 9.46 14.28 -58.66
N SER A 172 10.24 14.94 -59.52
CA SER A 172 11.25 15.91 -59.08
C SER A 172 10.64 17.14 -58.40
N VAL A 173 9.50 17.63 -58.89
CA VAL A 173 8.76 18.76 -58.28
C VAL A 173 8.23 18.35 -56.90
N LEU A 174 7.63 17.18 -56.77
CA LEU A 174 7.11 16.67 -55.48
C LEU A 174 8.22 16.41 -54.45
N VAL A 175 9.36 15.86 -54.87
CA VAL A 175 10.54 15.68 -54.01
C VAL A 175 11.09 17.04 -53.58
N SER A 176 11.15 18.02 -54.49
CA SER A 176 11.61 19.37 -54.14
C SER A 176 10.67 20.07 -53.15
N ALA A 177 9.35 19.93 -53.35
CA ALA A 177 8.33 20.50 -52.47
C ALA A 177 8.32 19.84 -51.08
N THR A 178 8.47 18.51 -51.01
CA THR A 178 8.56 17.78 -49.73
C THR A 178 9.85 18.11 -48.99
N LEU A 179 10.99 18.22 -49.67
CA LEU A 179 12.25 18.69 -49.07
C LEU A 179 12.14 20.13 -48.57
N ALA A 180 11.48 21.02 -49.32
CA ALA A 180 11.24 22.40 -48.89
C ALA A 180 10.34 22.45 -47.64
N CYS A 181 9.24 21.71 -47.62
CA CYS A 181 8.38 21.59 -46.44
C CYS A 181 9.13 20.98 -45.24
N ALA A 182 9.92 19.92 -45.45
CA ALA A 182 10.71 19.30 -44.39
C ALA A 182 11.76 20.27 -43.82
N ALA A 183 12.41 21.07 -44.68
CA ALA A 183 13.34 22.12 -44.26
C ALA A 183 12.64 23.21 -43.44
N VAL A 184 11.45 23.66 -43.88
CA VAL A 184 10.63 24.63 -43.15
C VAL A 184 10.19 24.08 -41.79
N PHE A 185 9.72 22.83 -41.73
CA PHE A 185 9.36 22.17 -40.47
C PHE A 185 10.57 21.97 -39.56
N TRP A 186 11.73 21.63 -40.11
CA TRP A 186 12.97 21.51 -39.35
C TRP A 186 13.41 22.87 -38.78
N TRP A 187 13.27 23.95 -39.55
CA TRP A 187 13.57 25.30 -39.10
C TRP A 187 12.60 25.78 -38.02
N MET A 188 11.31 25.49 -38.16
CA MET A 188 10.27 25.80 -37.17
C MET A 188 10.33 24.90 -35.94
N ARG A 189 11.11 23.82 -35.95
CA ARG A 189 11.24 22.93 -34.80
C ARG A 189 11.82 23.74 -33.64
N PRO A 190 11.05 23.96 -32.56
CA PRO A 190 11.50 24.78 -31.45
C PRO A 190 12.78 24.18 -30.89
N ARG A 191 13.88 24.93 -31.00
CA ARG A 191 15.16 24.60 -30.34
C ARG A 191 14.84 24.53 -28.86
N ARG A 192 14.71 23.31 -28.33
CA ARG A 192 14.44 23.09 -26.90
C ARG A 192 15.56 23.79 -26.13
N GLY A 193 15.18 24.83 -25.40
CA GLY A 193 16.04 25.48 -24.41
C GLY A 193 16.53 24.46 -23.40
N ALA A 194 17.68 24.75 -22.79
CA ALA A 194 18.35 23.88 -21.84
C ALA A 194 17.38 23.38 -20.74
N PRO A 195 17.50 22.11 -20.30
CA PRO A 195 16.65 21.55 -19.26
C PRO A 195 17.00 22.21 -17.92
N GLY A 196 16.17 23.15 -17.46
CA GLY A 196 16.39 23.81 -16.16
C GLY A 196 15.33 24.83 -15.73
N GLU A 197 14.45 25.31 -16.61
CA GLU A 197 13.52 26.37 -16.24
C GLU A 197 12.13 25.82 -15.87
N VAL A 198 11.87 25.79 -14.57
CA VAL A 198 10.61 25.35 -13.94
C VAL A 198 9.48 26.31 -14.32
N ARG A 199 8.54 25.83 -15.12
CA ARG A 199 7.38 26.62 -15.56
C ARG A 199 6.23 26.48 -14.55
N HIS A 200 6.08 27.48 -13.69
CA HIS A 200 4.92 27.63 -12.82
C HIS A 200 3.66 27.86 -13.66
N VAL A 201 2.70 26.92 -13.61
CA VAL A 201 1.37 27.09 -14.19
C VAL A 201 0.50 27.78 -13.16
N ALA A 202 0.26 29.08 -13.38
CA ALA A 202 -0.67 29.88 -12.61
C ALA A 202 -2.11 29.47 -12.93
N LEU A 203 -2.91 29.31 -11.88
CA LEU A 203 -4.36 29.24 -11.93
C LEU A 203 -4.94 30.53 -12.54
N LEU A 204 -5.76 30.38 -13.57
CA LEU A 204 -6.90 31.25 -13.89
C LEU A 204 -8.06 30.27 -14.11
N GLY A 205 -9.17 30.31 -13.39
CA GLY A 205 -9.84 31.46 -12.83
C GLY A 205 -10.94 31.92 -13.77
N PHE A 206 -11.93 31.03 -14.03
CA PHE A 206 -13.35 31.30 -14.32
C PHE A 206 -14.13 30.02 -14.03
#